data_AF-A0A528HHC3-F1
#
_entry.id   AF-A0A528HHC3-F1
#
_cell.length_a   1.000
_cell.length_b   1.000
_cell.length_c   1.000
_cell.angle_alpha   90.00
_cell.angle_beta   90.00
_cell.angle_gamma   90.00
#
_symmetry.space_group_name_H-M   'P 1'
#
loop_
_entity.id
_entity.type
_entity.pdbx_description
1 polymer ?
#
loop_
_entity_poly.entity_id
_entity_poly.type
_entity_poly.pdbx_seq_one_letter_code
_entity_poly.pdbx_strand_id
1 'polypeptide(L)'
;RVGRHDNFFELGGHSLLAVQLLSRASDLGLNFSAADAFQAPVLKDLASKVGLEPQPSSAGVISVQATGSQPPLFFVPTGFGDCSYVVSLVKEMNVDCPVFALPWPSFDEARPLTLEAIADTVILAIKEIQPHGPYRFAGYSSGGILAYAIAQRLLALDDTVSFMAFIDVTLFANRSSMSPSLIVRNMVLERFESLN
;
A
#
# COMPACT_ATOMS: atom_id res chain seq x y z
N ARG A 1 29.33 -1.85 11.66
CA ARG A 1 28.91 -1.67 13.07
C ARG A 1 28.29 -0.28 13.14
N VAL A 2 27.04 -0.15 13.58
CA VAL A 2 26.28 1.13 13.54
C VAL A 2 26.15 1.69 14.96
N GLY A 3 26.41 2.98 15.14
CA GLY A 3 26.32 3.74 16.39
C GLY A 3 25.03 4.57 16.49
N ARG A 4 24.66 4.95 17.73
CA ARG A 4 23.45 5.75 18.00
C ARG A 4 23.46 7.16 17.41
N HIS A 5 24.63 7.65 17.02
CA HIS A 5 24.84 8.97 16.42
C HIS A 5 25.02 8.90 14.90
N ASP A 6 24.95 7.70 14.33
CA ASP A 6 25.15 7.52 12.90
C ASP A 6 23.89 7.99 12.16
N ASN A 7 24.14 8.71 11.08
CA ASN A 7 23.12 9.17 10.15
C ASN A 7 22.85 8.06 9.12
N PHE A 8 21.58 7.69 9.00
CA PHE A 8 21.10 6.66 8.09
C PHE A 8 21.57 6.87 6.64
N PHE A 9 21.52 8.10 6.13
CA PHE A 9 21.90 8.42 4.75
C PHE A 9 23.41 8.50 4.54
N GLU A 10 24.16 8.94 5.55
CA GLU A 10 25.63 8.96 5.50
C GLU A 10 26.23 7.55 5.51
N LEU A 11 25.52 6.59 6.11
CA LEU A 11 25.85 5.16 6.03
C LEU A 11 25.46 4.50 4.69
N GLY A 12 24.96 5.28 3.72
CA GLY A 12 24.52 4.78 2.42
C GLY A 12 23.02 4.44 2.35
N GLY A 13 22.25 4.79 3.38
CA GLY A 13 20.79 4.69 3.36
C GLY A 13 20.18 5.57 2.27
N HIS A 14 19.08 5.11 1.69
CA HIS A 14 18.29 5.85 0.69
C HIS A 14 16.81 5.49 0.84
N SER A 15 15.93 6.11 0.05
CA SER A 15 14.47 6.01 0.21
C SER A 15 13.96 4.57 0.32
N LEU A 16 14.48 3.66 -0.52
CA LEU A 16 14.13 2.23 -0.45
C LEU A 16 14.59 1.56 0.85
N LEU A 17 15.81 1.84 1.32
CA LEU A 17 16.29 1.31 2.61
C LEU A 17 15.50 1.88 3.78
N ALA A 18 15.01 3.12 3.69
CA ALA A 18 14.17 3.73 4.72
C ALA A 18 12.82 3.00 4.81
N VAL A 19 12.20 2.69 3.66
CA VAL A 19 10.98 1.85 3.58
C VAL A 19 11.23 0.45 4.14
N GLN A 20 12.38 -0.15 3.87
CA GLN A 20 12.78 -1.44 4.45
C GLN A 20 12.98 -1.38 5.97
N LEU A 21 13.56 -0.30 6.47
CA LEU A 21 13.73 -0.04 7.90
C LEU A 21 12.37 0.10 8.58
N LEU A 22 11.43 0.82 7.97
CA LEU A 22 10.05 0.99 8.44
C LEU A 22 9.32 -0.35 8.55
N SER A 23 9.43 -1.20 7.52
CA SER A 23 8.83 -2.54 7.53
C SER A 23 9.35 -3.39 8.69
N ARG A 24 10.68 -3.49 8.84
CA ARG A 24 11.29 -4.28 9.92
C ARG A 24 11.01 -3.73 11.30
N ALA A 25 10.92 -2.41 11.42
CA ALA A 25 10.56 -1.75 12.65
C ALA A 25 9.10 -2.07 13.03
N SER A 26 8.18 -2.03 12.06
CA SER A 26 6.77 -2.38 12.27
C SER A 26 6.60 -3.83 12.76
N ASP A 27 7.37 -4.77 12.22
CA ASP A 27 7.37 -6.18 12.68
C ASP A 27 7.80 -6.31 14.16
N LEU A 28 8.57 -5.34 14.66
CA LEU A 28 9.02 -5.25 16.04
C LEU A 28 8.11 -4.34 16.91
N GLY A 29 6.98 -3.88 16.38
CA GLY A 29 6.07 -2.94 17.06
C GLY A 29 6.57 -1.50 17.12
N LEU A 30 7.61 -1.17 16.36
CA LEU A 30 8.22 0.16 16.29
C LEU A 30 7.64 0.91 15.09
N ASN A 31 6.82 1.92 15.34
CA ASN A 31 6.09 2.63 14.31
C ASN A 31 6.63 4.06 14.15
N PHE A 32 7.01 4.42 12.93
CA PHE A 32 7.37 5.77 12.52
C PHE A 32 7.09 5.92 11.03
N SER A 33 7.14 7.13 10.48
CA SER A 33 6.94 7.37 9.05
C SER A 33 8.27 7.50 8.30
N ALA A 34 8.23 7.39 6.96
CA ALA A 34 9.39 7.75 6.14
C ALA A 34 9.80 9.22 6.37
N ALA A 35 8.83 10.12 6.50
CA ALA A 35 9.10 11.51 6.82
C ALA A 35 9.87 11.67 8.14
N ASP A 36 9.60 10.84 9.15
CA ASP A 36 10.36 10.83 10.41
C ASP A 36 11.81 10.40 10.21
N ALA A 37 12.07 9.37 9.40
CA ALA A 37 13.41 8.93 9.06
C ALA A 37 14.20 9.99 8.27
N PHE A 38 13.53 10.78 7.43
CA PHE A 38 14.17 11.90 6.70
C PHE A 38 14.42 13.12 7.59
N GLN A 39 13.48 13.45 8.48
CA GLN A 39 13.61 14.60 9.38
C GLN A 39 14.54 14.34 10.57
N ALA A 40 14.67 13.08 10.98
CA ALA A 40 15.54 12.63 12.07
C ALA A 40 16.41 11.46 11.60
N PRO A 41 17.40 11.72 10.72
CA PRO A 41 18.18 10.66 10.09
C PRO A 41 19.20 9.99 11.03
N VAL A 42 19.46 10.61 12.20
CA VAL A 42 20.34 10.06 13.23
C VAL A 42 19.56 9.06 14.08
N LEU A 43 20.10 7.86 14.31
CA LEU A 43 19.39 6.77 14.98
C LEU A 43 18.79 7.16 16.35
N LYS A 44 19.52 7.93 17.17
CA LYS A 44 19.02 8.44 18.46
C LYS A 44 17.79 9.34 18.28
N ASP A 45 17.79 10.19 17.26
CA ASP A 45 16.72 11.16 17.03
C ASP A 45 15.50 10.46 16.42
N LEU A 46 15.71 9.50 15.51
CA LEU A 46 14.66 8.63 15.01
C LEU A 46 13.98 7.85 16.15
N ALA A 47 14.77 7.27 17.06
CA ALA A 47 14.27 6.51 18.21
C ALA A 47 13.35 7.35 19.11
N SER A 48 13.56 8.68 19.19
CA SER A 48 12.69 9.58 19.95
C SER A 48 11.32 9.82 19.29
N LYS A 49 11.19 9.49 17.99
CA LYS A 49 9.96 9.62 17.21
C LYS A 49 9.18 8.31 17.05
N VAL A 50 9.74 7.18 17.49
CA VAL A 50 9.10 5.87 17.37
C VAL A 50 7.92 5.77 18.34
N GLY A 51 6.72 5.61 17.80
CA GLY A 51 5.54 5.16 18.54
C GLY A 51 5.62 3.66 18.81
N LEU A 52 5.36 3.25 20.05
CA LEU A 52 5.33 1.83 20.46
C LEU A 52 3.97 1.15 20.19
N GLU A 53 3.04 1.84 19.53
CA GLU A 53 1.72 1.29 19.22
C GLU A 53 1.64 0.85 17.76
N PRO A 54 1.19 -0.39 17.46
CA PRO A 54 0.90 -0.84 16.11
C PRO A 54 0.02 0.20 15.41
N GLN A 55 0.47 0.77 14.29
CA GLN A 55 -0.42 1.53 13.43
C GLN A 55 -1.58 0.60 13.05
N PRO A 56 -2.84 0.95 13.37
CA PRO A 56 -3.95 0.09 13.04
C PRO A 56 -4.01 -0.04 11.52
N SER A 57 -3.79 -1.25 11.01
CA SER A 57 -4.23 -1.58 9.67
C SER A 57 -5.72 -1.24 9.62
N SER A 58 -6.12 -0.35 8.71
CA SER A 58 -7.54 -0.03 8.57
C SER A 58 -8.25 -1.28 8.08
N ALA A 59 -8.85 -2.02 9.01
CA ALA A 59 -9.61 -3.23 8.73
C ALA A 59 -10.88 -2.96 7.89
N GLY A 60 -11.25 -1.68 7.71
CA GLY A 60 -12.42 -1.25 6.95
C GLY A 60 -12.12 -0.22 5.86
N VAL A 61 -13.11 0.01 5.00
CA VAL A 61 -13.08 1.07 3.98
C VAL A 61 -13.16 2.43 4.67
N ILE A 62 -12.31 3.37 4.24
CA ILE A 62 -12.34 4.76 4.71
C ILE A 62 -13.04 5.63 3.66
N SER A 63 -14.09 6.33 4.07
CA SER A 63 -14.73 7.35 3.24
C SER A 63 -13.94 8.66 3.33
N VAL A 64 -13.20 8.99 2.27
CA VAL A 64 -12.39 10.22 2.17
C VAL A 64 -13.25 11.38 1.70
N GLN A 65 -14.20 11.10 0.80
CA GLN A 65 -15.22 12.04 0.34
C GLN A 65 -16.52 11.26 0.11
N ALA A 66 -17.57 11.58 0.87
CA ALA A 66 -18.82 10.80 0.82
C ALA A 66 -19.76 11.20 -0.34
N THR A 67 -19.53 12.37 -0.97
CA THR A 67 -20.48 13.00 -1.88
C THR A 67 -19.86 13.32 -3.24
N GLY A 68 -20.68 13.23 -4.28
CA GLY A 68 -20.35 13.67 -5.64
C GLY A 68 -21.37 13.15 -6.65
N SER A 69 -21.40 13.71 -7.84
CA SER A 69 -22.37 13.34 -8.89
C SER A 69 -21.92 12.15 -9.75
N GLN A 70 -20.62 11.86 -9.80
CA GLN A 70 -20.06 10.76 -10.59
C GLN A 70 -19.92 9.45 -9.79
N PRO A 71 -19.76 8.30 -10.47
CA PRO A 71 -19.52 7.01 -9.80
C PRO A 71 -18.28 7.03 -8.89
N PRO A 72 -18.29 6.26 -7.78
CA PRO A 72 -17.21 6.23 -6.81
C PRO A 72 -15.82 5.94 -7.42
N LEU A 73 -14.79 6.55 -6.83
CA LEU A 73 -13.39 6.24 -7.08
C LEU A 73 -12.79 5.53 -5.87
N PHE A 74 -12.33 4.29 -6.09
CA PHE A 74 -11.74 3.46 -5.04
C PHE A 74 -10.20 3.55 -5.10
N PHE A 75 -9.60 4.08 -4.05
CA PHE A 75 -8.15 4.11 -3.87
C PHE A 75 -7.66 2.87 -3.15
N VAL A 76 -6.65 2.22 -3.71
CA VAL A 76 -6.01 1.06 -3.11
C VAL A 76 -4.82 1.53 -2.27
N PRO A 77 -4.73 1.17 -0.97
CA PRO A 77 -3.59 1.54 -0.13
C PRO A 77 -2.27 1.01 -0.67
N THR A 78 -1.18 1.52 -0.11
CA THR A 78 0.16 0.96 -0.37
C THR A 78 0.31 -0.43 0.26
N GLY A 79 1.41 -1.11 -0.05
CA GLY A 79 1.82 -2.40 0.52
C GLY A 79 1.74 -2.51 2.04
N PHE A 80 1.79 -1.37 2.74
CA PHE A 80 1.76 -1.28 4.19
C PHE A 80 0.42 -0.76 4.73
N GLY A 81 -0.61 -0.69 3.89
CA GLY A 81 -1.93 -0.17 4.27
C GLY A 81 -2.00 1.35 4.42
N ASP A 82 -0.94 2.09 4.04
CA ASP A 82 -0.97 3.54 4.09
C ASP A 82 -1.91 4.09 3.01
N CYS A 83 -2.88 4.89 3.46
CA CYS A 83 -3.85 5.60 2.64
C CYS A 83 -3.80 7.12 2.84
N SER A 84 -2.82 7.63 3.60
CA SER A 84 -2.70 9.07 3.89
C SER A 84 -2.55 9.92 2.63
N TYR A 85 -1.90 9.37 1.59
CA TYR A 85 -1.74 10.02 0.29
C TYR A 85 -3.08 10.34 -0.39
N VAL A 86 -4.13 9.55 -0.14
CA VAL A 86 -5.45 9.71 -0.76
C VAL A 86 -6.09 11.02 -0.31
N VAL A 87 -6.01 11.34 0.99
CA VAL A 87 -6.61 12.56 1.54
C VAL A 87 -5.98 13.81 0.92
N SER A 88 -4.66 13.83 0.81
CA SER A 88 -3.93 14.95 0.21
C SER A 88 -4.24 15.07 -1.28
N LEU A 89 -4.24 13.95 -2.00
CA LEU A 89 -4.47 13.94 -3.45
C LEU A 89 -5.90 14.36 -3.81
N VAL A 90 -6.92 13.88 -3.09
CA VAL A 90 -8.33 14.21 -3.35
C VAL A 90 -8.59 15.71 -3.24
N LYS A 91 -7.94 16.39 -2.28
CA LYS A 91 -8.05 17.85 -2.13
C LYS A 91 -7.54 18.60 -3.36
N GLU A 92 -6.47 18.12 -3.99
CA GLU A 92 -5.88 18.73 -5.19
C GLU A 92 -6.66 18.39 -6.46
N MET A 93 -7.24 17.19 -6.54
CA MET A 93 -7.95 16.73 -7.75
C MET A 93 -9.30 17.43 -7.98
N ASN A 94 -9.88 18.04 -6.94
CA ASN A 94 -11.22 18.66 -6.98
C ASN A 94 -12.28 17.75 -7.63
N VAL A 95 -12.32 16.49 -7.18
CA VAL A 95 -13.21 15.46 -7.74
C VAL A 95 -14.67 15.69 -7.35
N ASP A 96 -15.58 15.49 -8.31
CA ASP A 96 -17.03 15.46 -8.10
C ASP A 96 -17.54 14.00 -8.05
N CYS A 97 -16.94 13.18 -7.18
CA CYS A 97 -17.33 11.79 -6.96
C CYS A 97 -17.10 11.36 -5.51
N PRO A 98 -17.84 10.37 -4.99
CA PRO A 98 -17.45 9.71 -3.76
C PRO A 98 -16.06 9.08 -3.89
N VAL A 99 -15.23 9.22 -2.85
CA VAL A 99 -13.88 8.65 -2.79
C VAL A 99 -13.73 7.78 -1.55
N PHE A 100 -13.28 6.55 -1.77
CA PHE A 100 -13.06 5.56 -0.73
C PHE A 100 -11.62 5.04 -0.79
N ALA A 101 -10.95 4.96 0.36
CA ALA A 101 -9.73 4.18 0.48
C ALA A 101 -10.08 2.77 0.96
N LEU A 102 -9.68 1.77 0.18
CA LEU A 102 -10.00 0.36 0.42
C LEU A 102 -9.25 -0.20 1.64
N PRO A 103 -9.75 -1.27 2.27
CA PRO A 103 -9.02 -1.95 3.32
C PRO A 103 -7.76 -2.61 2.77
N TRP A 104 -6.77 -2.75 3.64
CA TRP A 104 -5.57 -3.52 3.36
C TRP A 104 -5.44 -4.62 4.43
N PRO A 105 -5.44 -5.91 4.06
CA PRO A 105 -5.46 -6.98 5.05
C PRO A 105 -4.12 -7.05 5.81
N SER A 106 -4.19 -7.45 7.08
CA SER A 106 -3.01 -7.80 7.85
C SER A 106 -2.39 -9.09 7.29
N PHE A 107 -1.07 -9.08 7.09
CA PHE A 107 -0.35 -10.27 6.68
C PHE A 107 0.03 -11.09 7.91
N ASP A 108 -0.43 -12.33 7.97
CA ASP A 108 0.03 -13.32 8.94
C ASP A 108 1.07 -14.22 8.26
N GLU A 109 2.28 -14.33 8.82
CA GLU A 109 3.33 -15.20 8.30
C GLU A 109 2.91 -16.68 8.29
N ALA A 110 1.98 -17.09 9.17
CA ALA A 110 1.47 -18.46 9.22
C ALA A 110 0.52 -18.81 8.05
N ARG A 111 -0.03 -17.80 7.36
CA ARG A 111 -0.91 -17.97 6.21
C ARG A 111 -0.56 -16.96 5.11
N PRO A 112 0.39 -17.29 4.22
CA PRO A 112 0.69 -16.43 3.08
C PRO A 112 -0.56 -16.32 2.18
N LEU A 113 -1.12 -15.11 2.09
CA LEU A 113 -2.22 -14.80 1.19
C LEU A 113 -1.69 -14.53 -0.22
N THR A 114 -2.37 -15.05 -1.24
CA THR A 114 -2.07 -14.69 -2.63
C THR A 114 -2.68 -13.33 -2.97
N LEU A 115 -2.19 -12.67 -4.02
CA LEU A 115 -2.73 -11.37 -4.45
C LEU A 115 -4.21 -11.48 -4.82
N GLU A 116 -4.59 -12.62 -5.40
CA GLU A 116 -5.95 -12.95 -5.78
C GLU A 116 -6.83 -13.13 -4.54
N ALA A 117 -6.33 -13.77 -3.47
CA ALA A 117 -7.07 -13.93 -2.22
C ALA A 117 -7.30 -12.57 -1.52
N ILE A 118 -6.30 -11.67 -1.60
CA ILE A 118 -6.43 -10.30 -1.09
C ILE A 118 -7.47 -9.54 -1.90
N ALA A 119 -7.39 -9.61 -3.23
CA ALA A 119 -8.35 -8.98 -4.13
C ALA A 119 -9.77 -9.46 -3.87
N ASP A 120 -9.98 -10.78 -3.71
CA ASP A 120 -11.30 -11.36 -3.39
C ASP A 120 -11.86 -10.81 -2.08
N THR A 121 -11.02 -10.67 -1.06
CA THR A 121 -11.41 -10.09 0.23
C THR A 121 -11.82 -8.63 0.07
N VAL A 122 -11.03 -7.84 -0.66
CA VAL A 122 -11.29 -6.42 -0.90
C VAL A 122 -12.55 -6.21 -1.77
N ILE A 123 -12.82 -7.11 -2.72
CA ILE A 123 -14.03 -7.07 -3.57
C ILE A 123 -15.31 -7.17 -2.74
N LEU A 124 -15.31 -7.94 -1.64
CA LEU A 124 -16.47 -8.00 -0.74
C LEU A 124 -16.81 -6.60 -0.20
N ALA A 125 -15.80 -5.88 0.28
CA ALA A 125 -15.98 -4.52 0.79
C ALA A 125 -16.37 -3.52 -0.31
N ILE A 126 -15.86 -3.67 -1.53
CA ILE A 126 -16.28 -2.85 -2.68
C ILE A 126 -17.77 -3.08 -2.98
N LYS A 127 -18.23 -4.34 -3.00
CA LYS A 127 -19.61 -4.69 -3.36
C LYS A 127 -20.63 -4.26 -2.32
N GLU A 128 -20.25 -4.07 -1.07
CA GLU A 128 -21.09 -3.43 -0.05
C GLU A 128 -21.40 -1.96 -0.39
N ILE A 129 -20.47 -1.28 -1.05
CA ILE A 129 -20.61 0.14 -1.44
C ILE A 129 -21.25 0.27 -2.82
N GLN A 130 -20.76 -0.52 -3.78
CA GLN A 130 -21.20 -0.51 -5.16
C GLN A 130 -21.36 -1.97 -5.64
N PRO A 131 -22.58 -2.52 -5.66
CA PRO A 131 -22.81 -3.94 -6.00
C PRO A 131 -22.43 -4.35 -7.43
N HIS A 132 -22.47 -3.39 -8.37
CA HIS A 132 -22.27 -3.60 -9.80
C HIS A 132 -21.40 -2.50 -10.42
N GLY A 133 -20.63 -2.89 -11.45
CA GLY A 133 -19.85 -1.96 -12.24
C GLY A 133 -20.71 -0.92 -13.02
N PRO A 134 -20.04 0.04 -13.69
CA PRO A 134 -18.61 0.08 -13.91
C PRO A 134 -17.82 0.64 -12.71
N TYR A 135 -16.73 -0.05 -12.34
CA TYR A 135 -15.84 0.37 -11.25
C TYR A 135 -14.71 1.29 -11.72
N ARG A 136 -14.22 2.14 -10.82
CA ARG A 136 -13.10 3.05 -11.04
C ARG A 136 -12.08 2.88 -9.94
N PHE A 137 -10.82 2.60 -10.28
CA PHE A 137 -9.77 2.40 -9.30
C PHE A 137 -8.59 3.34 -9.50
N ALA A 138 -7.91 3.66 -8.42
CA ALA A 138 -6.61 4.33 -8.40
C ALA A 138 -5.69 3.63 -7.41
N GLY A 139 -4.41 3.49 -7.74
CA GLY A 139 -3.43 2.90 -6.82
C GLY A 139 -2.05 3.51 -6.99
N TYR A 140 -1.39 3.77 -5.86
CA TYR A 140 -0.02 4.24 -5.78
C TYR A 140 0.93 3.07 -5.48
N SER A 141 2.07 3.02 -6.19
CA SER A 141 3.11 2.00 -6.00
C SER A 141 2.50 0.57 -6.06
N SER A 142 2.68 -0.24 -5.01
CA SER A 142 2.09 -1.58 -4.92
C SER A 142 0.56 -1.62 -4.80
N GLY A 143 -0.07 -0.52 -4.39
CA GLY A 143 -1.53 -0.39 -4.44
C GLY A 143 -2.06 -0.48 -5.88
N GLY A 144 -1.30 0.00 -6.87
CA GLY A 144 -1.67 -0.14 -8.28
C GLY A 144 -1.69 -1.60 -8.76
N ILE A 145 -0.77 -2.42 -8.26
CA ILE A 145 -0.73 -3.86 -8.55
C ILE A 145 -1.98 -4.55 -8.01
N LEU A 146 -2.34 -4.27 -6.75
CA LEU A 146 -3.56 -4.83 -6.16
C LEU A 146 -4.82 -4.30 -6.87
N ALA A 147 -4.86 -3.02 -7.24
CA ALA A 147 -5.95 -2.46 -8.05
C ALA A 147 -6.16 -3.24 -9.36
N TYR A 148 -5.05 -3.59 -10.03
CA TYR A 148 -5.11 -4.39 -11.25
C TYR A 148 -5.62 -5.82 -10.99
N ALA A 149 -5.18 -6.46 -9.91
CA ALA A 149 -5.68 -7.79 -9.53
C ALA A 149 -7.19 -7.77 -9.20
N ILE A 150 -7.65 -6.75 -8.48
CA ILE A 150 -9.08 -6.53 -8.21
C ILE A 150 -9.85 -6.40 -9.53
N ALA A 151 -9.37 -5.56 -10.46
CA ALA A 151 -10.00 -5.39 -11.76
C ALA A 151 -10.08 -6.71 -12.55
N GLN A 152 -9.00 -7.49 -12.59
CA GLN A 152 -8.98 -8.80 -13.26
C GLN A 152 -10.02 -9.76 -12.66
N ARG A 153 -10.14 -9.81 -11.33
CA ARG A 153 -11.12 -10.66 -10.64
C ARG A 153 -12.55 -10.21 -10.92
N LEU A 154 -12.83 -8.91 -10.93
CA LEU A 154 -14.15 -8.37 -11.26
C LEU A 154 -14.54 -8.65 -12.72
N LEU A 155 -13.61 -8.48 -13.67
CA LEU A 155 -13.84 -8.81 -15.08
C LEU A 155 -14.13 -10.31 -15.28
N ALA A 156 -13.47 -11.18 -14.52
CA ALA A 156 -13.74 -12.62 -14.54
C ALA A 156 -15.12 -13.00 -13.95
N LEU A 157 -15.77 -12.08 -13.23
CA LEU A 157 -17.12 -12.23 -12.68
C LEU A 157 -18.18 -11.49 -13.55
N ASP A 158 -17.86 -11.19 -14.82
CA ASP A 158 -18.71 -10.43 -15.77
C ASP A 158 -19.10 -9.02 -15.29
N ASP A 159 -18.37 -8.45 -14.34
CA ASP A 159 -18.47 -7.05 -13.95
C ASP A 159 -17.61 -6.17 -14.88
N THR A 160 -17.79 -4.84 -14.83
CA THR A 160 -17.07 -3.91 -15.71
C THR A 160 -16.21 -2.92 -14.94
N VAL A 161 -15.07 -2.51 -15.52
CA VAL A 161 -14.17 -1.48 -14.98
C VAL A 161 -14.03 -0.38 -16.02
N SER A 162 -14.44 0.85 -15.69
CA SER A 162 -14.38 1.99 -16.62
C SER A 162 -13.12 2.84 -16.49
N PHE A 163 -12.40 2.71 -15.37
CA PHE A 163 -11.24 3.55 -15.11
C PHE A 163 -10.21 2.87 -14.21
N MET A 164 -8.93 3.04 -14.57
CA MET A 164 -7.77 2.62 -13.78
C MET A 164 -6.73 3.75 -13.80
N ALA A 165 -6.28 4.21 -12.63
CA ALA A 165 -5.15 5.10 -12.47
C ALA A 165 -3.99 4.39 -11.76
N PHE A 166 -2.81 4.45 -12.35
CA PHE A 166 -1.57 3.92 -11.79
C PHE A 166 -0.62 5.08 -11.50
N ILE A 167 -0.29 5.27 -10.23
CA ILE A 167 0.58 6.36 -9.78
C ILE A 167 1.91 5.71 -9.36
N ASP A 168 2.97 6.00 -10.12
CA ASP A 168 4.32 5.50 -9.84
C ASP A 168 4.40 3.98 -9.64
N VAL A 169 3.75 3.23 -10.54
CA VAL A 169 3.64 1.77 -10.47
C VAL A 169 4.70 1.13 -11.37
N THR A 170 5.59 0.34 -10.77
CA THR A 170 6.61 -0.40 -11.52
C THR A 170 6.12 -1.83 -11.83
N LEU A 171 6.12 -2.19 -13.12
CA LEU A 171 5.80 -3.55 -13.57
C LEU A 171 7.08 -4.37 -13.79
N PHE A 172 7.21 -5.50 -13.10
CA PHE A 172 8.38 -6.38 -13.25
C PHE A 172 8.22 -7.29 -14.48
N ALA A 173 8.93 -6.97 -15.55
CA ALA A 173 8.81 -7.59 -16.87
C ALA A 173 9.40 -9.02 -17.02
N ASN A 174 9.87 -9.69 -15.97
CA ASN A 174 10.55 -11.00 -16.12
C ASN A 174 10.15 -12.00 -15.03
N ARG A 175 9.30 -12.99 -15.36
CA ARG A 175 8.71 -13.94 -14.41
C ARG A 175 8.62 -15.36 -14.97
N SER A 176 9.72 -16.10 -14.90
CA SER A 176 9.69 -17.55 -15.23
C SER A 176 10.15 -18.45 -14.08
N SER A 177 10.49 -17.92 -12.90
CA SER A 177 11.11 -18.72 -11.83
C SER A 177 10.63 -18.47 -10.39
N MET A 178 9.62 -17.62 -10.15
CA MET A 178 9.19 -17.27 -8.79
C MET A 178 7.83 -17.86 -8.41
N SER A 179 7.71 -18.33 -7.16
CA SER A 179 6.43 -18.81 -6.62
C SER A 179 5.44 -17.64 -6.38
N PRO A 180 4.13 -17.88 -6.46
CA PRO A 180 3.10 -16.84 -6.26
C PRO A 180 3.20 -16.10 -4.91
N SER A 181 3.61 -16.79 -3.84
CA SER A 181 3.79 -16.20 -2.52
C SER A 181 5.00 -15.25 -2.44
N LEU A 182 6.09 -15.58 -3.14
CA LEU A 182 7.27 -14.71 -3.28
C LEU A 182 6.97 -13.48 -4.12
N ILE A 183 6.09 -13.61 -5.11
CA ILE A 183 5.58 -12.51 -5.91
C ILE A 183 4.80 -11.52 -5.05
N VAL A 184 3.88 -11.98 -4.21
CA VAL A 184 3.12 -11.11 -3.29
C VAL A 184 4.07 -10.46 -2.29
N ARG A 185 4.95 -11.23 -1.65
CA ARG A 185 5.96 -10.70 -0.72
C ARG A 185 6.82 -9.62 -1.36
N ASN A 186 7.31 -9.84 -2.59
CA ASN A 186 8.12 -8.85 -3.31
C ASN A 186 7.31 -7.64 -3.81
N MET A 187 6.03 -7.82 -4.17
CA MET A 187 5.13 -6.75 -4.59
C MET A 187 4.68 -5.89 -3.42
N VAL A 188 4.50 -6.47 -2.23
CA VAL A 188 4.10 -5.78 -1.01
C VAL A 188 5.29 -5.10 -0.33
N LEU A 189 6.49 -5.70 -0.41
CA LEU A 189 7.67 -5.26 0.37
C LEU A 189 8.81 -4.61 -0.42
N GLU A 190 8.72 -4.42 -1.75
CA GLU A 190 9.84 -4.01 -2.63
C GLU A 190 11.27 -4.32 -2.10
N ARG A 191 11.70 -5.54 -2.44
CA ARG A 191 13.08 -5.92 -2.80
C ARG A 191 14.16 -5.76 -1.73
N PHE A 192 14.13 -6.67 -0.76
CA PHE A 192 15.35 -7.25 -0.21
C PHE A 192 16.00 -8.15 -1.28
N GLU A 193 17.32 -7.97 -1.46
CA GLU A 193 18.29 -8.82 -2.20
C GLU A 193 18.43 -8.64 -3.73
N SER A 194 19.40 -7.80 -4.12
CA SER A 194 20.57 -8.25 -4.89
C SER A 194 21.69 -7.20 -4.84
N LEU A 195 22.48 -7.20 -3.76
CA LEU A 195 23.87 -6.72 -3.72
C LEU A 195 24.62 -7.62 -2.72
N ASN A 196 24.91 -8.84 -3.18
CA ASN A 196 26.11 -9.61 -2.87
C ASN A 196 26.36 -10.54 -4.05
#